data_AF-A0A9X5KZJ3-F1
#
_entry.id   AF-A0A9X5KZJ3-F1
#
_cell.length_a   1.000
_cell.length_b   1.000
_cell.length_c   1.000
_cell.angle_alpha   90.00
_cell.angle_beta   90.00
_cell.angle_gamma   90.00
#
_symmetry.space_group_name_H-M   'P 1'
#
loop_
_entity.id
_entity.type
_entity.pdbx_description
1 polymer ?
#
loop_
_entity_poly.entity_id
_entity_poly.type
_entity_poly.pdbx_seq_one_letter_code
_entity_poly.pdbx_strand_id
1 'polypeptide(L)'
;MNSGMRHVAALLVGLALAPLAHAQNLPGNNNANNGPIHRANPNSMQGTQPNAPAIRGIQTGPTTRTPTLENGGIGNRYPQRDAAPSRPTTETKAPTYDANGNRR
;
A
#
# COMPACT_ATOMS: atom_id res chain seq x y z
N MET A 1 -65.56 -16.27 -6.15
CA MET A 1 -64.26 -16.48 -5.45
C MET A 1 -64.29 -15.74 -4.12
N ASN A 2 -64.54 -16.49 -3.05
CA ASN A 2 -64.59 -16.11 -1.65
C ASN A 2 -63.37 -15.26 -1.21
N SER A 3 -63.63 -14.14 -0.55
CA SER A 3 -62.64 -13.13 -0.16
C SER A 3 -61.45 -13.72 0.63
N GLY A 4 -61.70 -14.69 1.50
CA GLY A 4 -60.66 -15.37 2.28
C GLY A 4 -59.60 -16.06 1.42
N MET A 5 -59.99 -16.70 0.31
CA MET A 5 -59.05 -17.40 -0.57
C MET A 5 -58.09 -16.45 -1.29
N ARG A 6 -58.51 -15.20 -1.52
CA ARG A 6 -57.66 -14.17 -2.15
C ARG A 6 -56.57 -13.70 -1.19
N HIS A 7 -56.87 -13.59 0.10
CA HIS A 7 -55.90 -13.17 1.12
C HIS A 7 -54.88 -14.28 1.39
N VAL A 8 -55.34 -15.54 1.44
CA VAL A 8 -54.43 -16.69 1.54
C VAL A 8 -53.50 -16.76 0.33
N ALA A 9 -54.02 -16.59 -0.88
CA ALA A 9 -53.20 -16.56 -2.09
C ALA A 9 -52.17 -15.41 -2.07
N ALA A 10 -52.57 -14.20 -1.67
CA ALA A 10 -51.66 -13.05 -1.55
C ALA A 10 -50.56 -13.27 -0.51
N LEU A 11 -50.89 -13.91 0.62
CA LEU A 11 -49.93 -14.21 1.68
C LEU A 11 -48.92 -15.27 1.23
N LEU A 12 -49.38 -16.31 0.53
CA LEU A 12 -48.50 -17.36 -0.03
C LEU A 12 -47.57 -16.80 -1.11
N VAL A 13 -48.06 -15.90 -1.97
CA VAL A 13 -47.22 -15.22 -2.97
C VAL A 13 -46.18 -14.33 -2.28
N GLY A 14 -46.57 -13.53 -1.28
CA GLY A 14 -45.64 -12.68 -0.54
C GLY A 14 -44.53 -13.48 0.17
N LEU A 15 -44.87 -14.62 0.77
CA LEU A 15 -43.91 -15.48 1.44
C LEU A 15 -42.97 -16.20 0.45
N ALA A 16 -43.45 -16.54 -0.75
CA ALA A 16 -42.65 -17.17 -1.80
C ALA A 16 -41.63 -16.20 -2.45
N LEU A 17 -41.91 -14.89 -2.45
CA LEU A 17 -41.04 -13.85 -3.01
C LEU A 17 -40.08 -13.22 -1.99
N ALA A 18 -40.29 -13.45 -0.69
CA ALA A 18 -39.45 -12.92 0.39
C ALA A 18 -37.95 -13.32 0.35
N PRO A 19 -37.53 -14.51 -0.12
CA PRO A 19 -36.11 -14.89 -0.04
C PRO A 19 -35.24 -14.31 -1.16
N LEU A 20 -35.75 -13.51 -2.12
CA LEU A 20 -34.90 -13.01 -3.22
C LEU A 20 -33.98 -11.83 -2.85
N ALA A 21 -34.01 -11.34 -1.61
CA ALA A 21 -33.10 -10.30 -1.14
C ALA A 21 -31.76 -10.87 -0.64
N HIS A 22 -31.09 -11.69 -1.45
CA HIS A 22 -29.71 -12.11 -1.18
C HIS A 22 -28.74 -11.12 -1.83
N ALA A 23 -27.88 -10.50 -1.01
CA ALA A 23 -26.78 -9.65 -1.50
C ALA A 23 -25.87 -10.46 -2.43
N GLN A 24 -25.84 -10.10 -3.71
CA GLN A 24 -25.07 -10.77 -4.76
C GLN A 24 -23.59 -10.37 -4.68
N ASN A 25 -22.80 -11.05 -3.85
CA ASN A 25 -21.35 -11.05 -4.05
C ASN A 25 -21.01 -12.05 -5.15
N LEU A 26 -20.78 -11.55 -6.37
CA LEU A 26 -20.24 -12.37 -7.46
C LEU A 26 -18.82 -12.84 -7.08
N PRO A 27 -18.50 -14.14 -7.21
CA PRO A 27 -17.13 -14.61 -7.04
C PRO A 27 -16.22 -13.92 -8.07
N GLY A 28 -15.21 -13.21 -7.58
CA GLY A 28 -14.23 -12.48 -8.41
C GLY A 28 -14.44 -10.97 -8.51
N ASN A 29 -15.59 -10.42 -8.08
CA ASN A 29 -15.80 -8.97 -8.01
C ASN A 29 -15.57 -8.45 -6.57
N ASN A 30 -14.39 -8.73 -6.01
CA ASN A 30 -13.99 -8.24 -4.69
C ASN A 30 -13.45 -6.80 -4.81
N ASN A 31 -14.29 -5.84 -5.22
CA ASN A 31 -13.89 -4.45 -5.08
C ASN A 31 -13.95 -4.09 -3.59
N ALA A 32 -12.79 -4.02 -2.94
CA ALA A 32 -12.66 -3.62 -1.52
C ALA A 32 -13.28 -2.24 -1.23
N ASN A 33 -13.55 -1.44 -2.27
CA ASN A 33 -14.18 -0.13 -2.16
C ASN A 33 -15.70 -0.14 -2.31
N ASN A 34 -16.33 -1.28 -2.60
CA ASN A 34 -17.77 -1.39 -2.85
C ASN A 34 -18.50 -2.20 -1.76
N GLY A 35 -18.08 -2.03 -0.51
CA GLY A 35 -18.78 -2.60 0.66
C GLY A 35 -19.95 -1.72 1.13
N PRO A 36 -20.73 -2.18 2.12
CA PRO A 36 -21.86 -1.41 2.68
C PRO A 36 -21.46 -0.07 3.32
N ILE A 37 -20.17 0.08 3.64
CA ILE A 37 -19.61 1.32 4.18
C ILE A 37 -19.16 2.19 3.00
N HIS A 38 -19.99 3.19 2.67
CA HIS A 38 -19.69 4.18 1.64
C HIS A 38 -18.62 5.17 2.13
N ARG A 39 -17.56 5.34 1.33
CA ARG A 39 -16.44 6.25 1.65
C ARG A 39 -16.79 7.67 1.22
N ALA A 40 -16.89 8.61 2.16
CA ALA A 40 -17.04 10.03 1.84
C ALA A 40 -15.78 10.62 1.18
N ASN A 41 -14.61 10.05 1.45
CA ASN A 41 -13.32 10.44 0.87
C ASN A 41 -12.69 9.23 0.14
N PRO A 42 -12.45 9.32 -1.19
CA PRO A 42 -11.81 8.27 -1.99
C PRO A 42 -10.42 7.83 -1.50
N ASN A 43 -9.76 8.61 -0.65
CA ASN A 43 -8.44 8.30 -0.07
C ASN A 43 -8.49 7.80 1.40
N SER A 44 -9.64 7.89 2.10
CA SER A 44 -9.75 7.43 3.49
C SER A 44 -10.11 5.94 3.58
N MET A 45 -9.26 5.11 4.19
CA MET A 45 -9.54 3.67 4.41
C MET A 45 -10.21 3.38 5.77
N GLN A 46 -10.61 4.42 6.51
CA GLN A 46 -11.27 4.27 7.80
C GLN A 46 -12.53 3.41 7.66
N GLY A 47 -12.65 2.36 8.48
CA GLY A 47 -13.80 1.45 8.48
C GLY A 47 -13.89 0.46 7.32
N THR A 48 -12.98 0.52 6.33
CA THR A 48 -12.92 -0.44 5.21
C THR A 48 -11.69 -1.35 5.26
N GLN A 49 -10.72 -1.02 6.11
CA GLN A 49 -9.53 -1.85 6.27
C GLN A 49 -9.87 -3.10 7.11
N PRO A 50 -9.43 -4.30 6.68
CA PRO A 50 -9.55 -5.51 7.49
C PRO A 50 -8.84 -5.31 8.84
N ASN A 51 -9.54 -5.58 9.94
CA ASN A 51 -8.94 -5.58 11.28
C ASN A 51 -8.25 -6.93 11.61
N ALA A 52 -8.46 -7.95 10.77
CA ALA A 52 -7.78 -9.24 10.93
C ALA A 52 -6.32 -9.13 10.44
N PRO A 53 -5.34 -9.62 11.22
CA PRO A 53 -3.97 -9.73 10.74
C PRO A 53 -3.88 -10.59 9.47
N ALA A 54 -3.03 -10.20 8.54
CA ALA A 54 -2.77 -11.01 7.35
C ALA A 54 -2.21 -12.38 7.77
N ILE A 55 -2.87 -13.47 7.34
CA ILE A 55 -2.35 -14.82 7.53
C ILE A 55 -1.10 -14.96 6.67
N ARG A 56 0.07 -15.03 7.31
CA ARG A 56 1.36 -15.21 6.63
C ARG A 56 1.61 -16.71 6.48
N GLY A 57 1.78 -17.18 5.25
CA GLY A 57 2.30 -18.52 4.97
C GLY A 57 3.77 -18.66 5.40
N ILE A 58 4.32 -19.87 5.25
CA ILE A 58 5.74 -20.14 5.49
C ILE A 58 6.57 -19.27 4.54
N GLN A 59 7.42 -18.41 5.07
CA GLN A 59 8.35 -17.62 4.27
C GLN A 59 9.54 -18.49 3.86
N THR A 60 9.62 -18.83 2.57
CA THR A 60 10.72 -19.63 1.99
C THR A 60 11.91 -18.78 1.52
N GLY A 61 11.88 -17.47 1.73
CA GLY A 61 12.90 -16.56 1.26
C GLY A 61 12.91 -15.22 2.01
N PRO A 62 13.88 -14.34 1.70
CA PRO A 62 14.01 -13.05 2.37
C PRO A 62 12.81 -12.15 2.09
N THR A 63 12.28 -11.50 3.12
CA THR A 63 11.22 -10.49 2.96
C THR A 63 11.76 -9.28 2.18
N THR A 64 11.16 -8.98 1.03
CA THR A 64 11.43 -7.73 0.31
C THR A 64 10.93 -6.56 1.14
N ARG A 65 11.82 -5.58 1.41
CA ARG A 65 11.39 -4.34 2.08
C ARG A 65 10.44 -3.58 1.17
N THR A 66 9.35 -3.07 1.74
CA THR A 66 8.42 -2.17 1.06
C THR A 66 9.19 -0.95 0.52
N PRO A 67 8.94 -0.50 -0.71
CA PRO A 67 9.52 0.74 -1.22
C PRO A 67 9.06 1.92 -0.36
N THR A 68 10.02 2.69 0.14
CA THR A 68 9.84 3.92 0.92
C THR A 68 10.65 5.04 0.29
N LEU A 69 10.46 6.28 0.76
CA LEU A 69 11.27 7.41 0.30
C LEU A 69 12.73 7.20 0.71
N GLU A 70 12.98 7.01 2.00
CA GLU A 70 14.29 6.76 2.63
C GLU A 70 15.10 5.61 2.00
N ASN A 71 14.45 4.52 1.54
CA ASN A 71 15.17 3.42 0.86
C ASN A 71 15.27 3.60 -0.66
N GLY A 72 14.74 4.70 -1.22
CA GLY A 72 14.76 5.00 -2.64
C GLY A 72 13.86 4.15 -3.52
N GLY A 73 13.03 3.28 -2.93
CA GLY A 73 12.03 2.51 -3.68
C GLY A 73 10.89 3.38 -4.22
N ILE A 74 10.67 4.55 -3.61
CA ILE A 74 9.76 5.58 -4.14
C ILE A 74 10.62 6.63 -4.86
N GLY A 75 10.59 6.63 -6.19
CA GLY A 75 11.42 7.46 -7.08
C GLY A 75 11.20 8.98 -7.04
N ASN A 76 10.62 9.50 -5.95
CA ASN A 76 10.37 10.94 -5.75
C ASN A 76 11.48 11.63 -4.94
N ARG A 77 12.64 10.98 -4.78
CA ARG A 77 13.77 11.57 -4.06
C ARG A 77 14.53 12.54 -4.96
N TYR A 78 15.03 13.62 -4.36
CA TYR A 78 16.07 14.43 -4.98
C TYR A 78 17.31 13.56 -5.29
N PRO A 79 18.06 13.84 -6.37
CA PRO A 79 19.28 13.13 -6.69
C PRO A 79 20.22 13.11 -5.47
N GLN A 80 20.45 11.93 -4.92
CA GLN A 80 21.40 11.76 -3.83
C GLN A 80 22.79 11.81 -4.46
N ARG A 81 23.64 12.70 -3.95
CA ARG A 81 25.03 12.78 -4.40
C ARG A 81 25.76 11.58 -3.78
N ASP A 82 25.75 10.44 -4.46
CA ASP A 82 26.36 9.18 -3.97
C ASP A 82 27.90 9.22 -3.96
N ALA A 83 28.49 10.27 -4.54
CA ALA A 83 29.93 10.52 -4.44
C ALA A 83 30.25 11.32 -3.17
N ALA A 84 31.08 10.73 -2.30
CA ALA A 84 31.80 11.51 -1.30
C ALA A 84 32.56 12.64 -2.02
N PRO A 85 32.52 13.89 -1.51
CA PRO A 85 33.30 14.96 -2.11
C PRO A 85 34.77 14.52 -2.15
N SER A 86 35.31 14.39 -3.36
CA SER A 86 36.72 14.10 -3.56
C SER A 86 37.52 15.21 -2.87
N ARG A 87 38.20 14.88 -1.77
CA ARG A 87 39.13 15.83 -1.16
C ARG A 87 40.21 16.13 -2.20
N PRO A 88 40.48 17.40 -2.53
CA PRO A 88 41.61 17.71 -3.40
C PRO A 88 42.87 17.11 -2.78
N THR A 89 43.60 16.33 -3.57
CA THR A 89 44.89 15.77 -3.16
C THR A 89 45.85 16.94 -2.98
N THR A 90 46.09 17.35 -1.73
CA THR A 90 47.22 18.22 -1.44
C THR A 90 48.46 17.34 -1.50
N GLU A 91 49.14 17.30 -2.65
CA GLU A 91 50.50 16.78 -2.69
C GLU A 91 51.34 17.61 -1.71
N THR A 92 51.83 16.97 -0.65
CA THR A 92 52.77 17.61 0.26
C THR A 92 54.11 17.69 -0.45
N LYS A 93 54.40 18.82 -1.09
CA LYS A 93 55.73 19.08 -1.65
C LYS A 93 56.71 19.23 -0.50
N ALA A 94 57.73 18.36 -0.45
CA ALA A 94 58.81 18.50 0.52
C ALA A 94 59.55 19.84 0.31
N PRO A 95 59.96 20.53 1.39
CA PRO A 95 60.75 21.75 1.27
C PRO A 95 62.05 21.47 0.52
N THR A 96 62.37 22.33 -0.44
CA THR A 96 63.64 22.25 -1.16
C THR A 96 64.71 22.97 -0.33
N TYR A 97 65.81 22.28 -0.04
CA TYR A 97 66.95 22.86 0.67
C TYR A 97 68.07 23.18 -0.34
N ASP A 98 68.79 24.28 -0.11
CA ASP A 98 70.02 24.58 -0.84
C ASP A 98 71.20 23.75 -0.31
N ALA A 99 72.35 23.84 -0.98
CA ALA A 99 73.58 23.12 -0.60
C ALA A 99 74.10 23.48 0.81
N ASN A 100 73.58 24.58 1.38
CA ASN A 100 73.97 25.09 2.69
C ASN A 100 72.95 24.71 3.77
N GLY A 101 71.90 23.96 3.43
CA GLY A 101 70.86 23.49 4.34
C GLY A 101 69.76 24.51 4.62
N ASN A 102 69.71 25.63 3.89
CA ASN A 102 68.66 26.64 4.02
C ASN A 102 67.45 26.30 3.15
N ARG A 103 66.25 26.58 3.65
CA ARG A 103 65.00 26.38 2.91
C ARG A 103 64.92 27.40 1.77
N ARG A 104 64.70 26.94 0.54
CA ARG A 104 64.43 27.78 -0.65
C ARG A 104 62.95 28.10 -0.80
#